data_AF-A0A3B9YWH2-F1
#
_entry.id   AF-A0A3B9YWH2-F1
#
_cell.length_a   1.000
_cell.length_b   1.000
_cell.length_c   1.000
_cell.angle_alpha   90.00
_cell.angle_beta   90.00
_cell.angle_gamma   90.00
#
_symmetry.space_group_name_H-M   'P 1'
#
loop_
_entity.id
_entity.type
_entity.pdbx_description
1 polymer ?
#
loop_
_entity_poly.entity_id
_entity_poly.type
_entity_poly.pdbx_seq_one_letter_code
_entity_poly.pdbx_strand_id
1 'polypeptide(L)'
;GFNAGGFFSNYQGRVHRFTMNFTPYSGPNLPAATTSQSQLTLTPAGGILLNDFNNVATTGEDPAAGTIVQNGFTLPQVQAGFEGAGRVSLDAEAIAFRPDGTFYVGDEYTGGIYYFDATGRM
;
A
#
# COMPACT_ATOMS: atom_id res chain seq x y z
N GLY A 1 -6.48 2.85 -7.39
CA GLY A 1 -7.67 2.51 -6.62
C GLY A 1 -8.86 3.43 -6.93
N PHE A 2 -9.96 2.87 -7.47
CA PHE A 2 -11.22 3.61 -7.69
C PHE A 2 -11.91 3.96 -6.37
N ASN A 3 -11.97 5.25 -6.02
CA ASN A 3 -12.68 5.76 -4.85
C ASN A 3 -14.00 6.45 -5.26
N ALA A 4 -15.14 5.76 -5.14
CA ALA A 4 -16.46 6.37 -5.22
C ALA A 4 -17.23 6.18 -3.90
N GLY A 5 -17.82 7.26 -3.38
CA GLY A 5 -18.83 7.19 -2.31
C GLY A 5 -18.39 7.59 -0.89
N GLY A 6 -17.32 8.38 -0.72
CA GLY A 6 -16.89 8.83 0.61
C GLY A 6 -16.02 7.82 1.36
N PHE A 7 -15.26 7.01 0.62
CA PHE A 7 -14.22 6.17 1.19
C PHE A 7 -13.08 7.07 1.72
N PHE A 8 -12.82 6.98 3.02
CA PHE A 8 -11.68 7.64 3.65
C PHE A 8 -10.39 6.91 3.23
N SER A 9 -9.46 7.63 2.61
CA SER A 9 -8.18 7.11 2.13
C SER A 9 -6.98 7.72 2.85
N ASN A 10 -7.25 8.50 3.91
CA ASN A 10 -6.28 9.04 4.85
C ASN A 10 -5.73 7.95 5.80
N TYR A 11 -5.10 6.94 5.21
CA TYR A 11 -4.31 5.94 5.92
C TYR A 11 -2.87 6.00 5.43
N GLN A 12 -1.94 5.82 6.35
CA GLN A 12 -0.54 5.65 6.00
C GLN A 12 -0.37 4.38 5.16
N GLY A 13 0.27 4.53 4.00
CA GLY A 13 0.62 3.43 3.13
C GLY A 13 1.45 2.38 3.87
N ARG A 14 1.29 1.11 3.51
CA ARG A 14 1.96 0.01 4.20
C ARG A 14 2.13 -1.22 3.33
N VAL A 15 3.24 -1.90 3.55
CA VAL A 15 3.41 -3.29 3.13
C VAL A 15 2.82 -4.18 4.22
N HIS A 16 1.76 -4.89 3.92
CA HIS A 16 1.22 -5.91 4.83
C HIS A 16 1.92 -7.24 4.65
N ARG A 17 2.25 -7.88 5.77
CA ARG A 17 2.75 -9.25 5.78
C ARG A 17 1.75 -10.17 6.46
N PHE A 18 1.48 -11.29 5.81
CA PHE A 18 0.70 -12.38 6.38
C PHE A 18 1.55 -13.64 6.43
N THR A 19 1.34 -14.46 7.46
CA THR A 19 1.68 -15.87 7.37
C THR A 19 0.52 -16.59 6.71
N MET A 20 0.84 -17.44 5.74
CA MET A 20 -0.15 -18.19 4.96
C MET A 20 0.00 -19.67 5.28
N ASN A 21 -1.06 -20.26 5.81
CA ASN A 21 -1.21 -21.71 5.85
C ASN A 21 -2.20 -22.11 4.76
N PHE A 22 -1.74 -22.94 3.83
CA PHE A 22 -2.56 -23.45 2.75
C PHE A 22 -2.53 -24.98 2.76
N THR A 23 -3.67 -25.58 3.03
CA THR A 23 -3.89 -27.02 3.11
C THR A 23 -4.94 -27.40 2.07
N PRO A 24 -4.55 -27.64 0.81
CA PRO A 24 -5.50 -28.00 -0.25
C PRO A 24 -6.36 -29.20 0.14
N TYR A 25 -7.66 -29.13 -0.15
CA TYR A 25 -8.54 -30.27 0.00
C TYR A 25 -8.52 -31.12 -1.28
N SER A 26 -8.15 -32.39 -1.15
CA SER A 26 -8.00 -33.33 -2.26
C SER A 26 -9.06 -34.45 -2.27
N GLY A 27 -10.11 -34.31 -1.47
CA GLY A 27 -11.21 -35.28 -1.38
C GLY A 27 -12.30 -35.05 -2.44
N PRO A 28 -13.42 -35.80 -2.37
CA PRO A 28 -14.56 -35.61 -3.26
C PRO A 28 -15.19 -34.22 -3.09
N ASN A 29 -15.90 -33.74 -4.10
CA ASN A 29 -16.55 -32.42 -4.11
C ASN A 29 -17.27 -32.11 -2.79
N LEU A 30 -16.93 -30.97 -2.19
CA LEU A 30 -17.61 -30.47 -1.00
C LEU A 30 -18.89 -29.72 -1.40
N PRO A 31 -19.89 -29.67 -0.50
CA PRO A 31 -21.03 -28.78 -0.67
C PRO A 31 -20.60 -27.32 -0.77
N ALA A 32 -21.33 -26.51 -1.54
CA ALA A 32 -21.15 -25.06 -1.60
C ALA A 32 -21.64 -24.39 -0.31
N ALA A 33 -20.83 -24.46 0.75
CA ALA A 33 -21.09 -23.92 2.07
C ALA A 33 -19.83 -23.26 2.65
N THR A 34 -20.00 -22.26 3.52
CA THR A 34 -18.87 -21.56 4.17
C THR A 34 -18.02 -22.49 5.03
N THR A 35 -18.63 -23.51 5.63
CA THR A 35 -17.94 -24.55 6.42
C THR A 35 -17.02 -25.43 5.58
N SER A 36 -17.20 -25.46 4.26
CA SER A 36 -16.31 -26.17 3.33
C SER A 36 -15.00 -25.40 3.06
N GLN A 37 -14.94 -24.11 3.40
CA GLN A 37 -13.77 -23.24 3.21
C GLN A 37 -12.89 -23.22 4.48
N SER A 38 -11.96 -24.17 4.57
CA SER A 38 -11.02 -24.27 5.70
C SER A 38 -9.56 -24.46 5.27
N GLN A 39 -9.28 -24.34 3.97
CA GLN A 39 -7.98 -24.67 3.38
C GLN A 39 -6.98 -23.52 3.42
N LEU A 40 -7.44 -22.27 3.57
CA LEU A 40 -6.58 -21.09 3.62
C LEU A 40 -6.75 -20.38 4.97
N THR A 41 -5.64 -20.18 5.67
CA THR A 41 -5.58 -19.27 6.82
C THR A 41 -4.52 -18.21 6.55
N LEU A 42 -4.92 -16.94 6.65
CA LEU A 42 -4.02 -15.79 6.63
C LEU A 42 -3.98 -15.18 8.03
N THR A 43 -2.80 -15.14 8.63
CA THR A 43 -2.61 -14.50 9.94
C THR A 43 -1.73 -13.26 9.77
N PRO A 44 -2.20 -12.06 10.15
CA PRO A 44 -1.39 -10.85 10.10
C PRO A 44 -0.08 -11.03 10.87
N ALA A 45 1.03 -10.68 10.23
CA ALA A 45 2.39 -10.85 10.75
C ALA A 45 3.17 -9.53 10.73
N GLY A 46 2.45 -8.42 10.90
CA GLY A 46 3.00 -7.07 10.85
C GLY A 46 3.18 -6.56 9.42
N GLY A 47 4.18 -5.70 9.24
CA GLY A 47 4.39 -5.01 7.98
C GLY A 47 5.37 -3.85 8.11
N ILE A 48 5.49 -3.08 7.03
CA ILE A 48 6.35 -1.89 6.96
C ILE A 48 5.43 -0.70 6.65
N LEU A 49 5.59 0.40 7.39
CA LEU A 49 4.89 1.65 7.13
C LEU A 49 5.67 2.47 6.10
N LEU A 50 4.96 3.10 5.16
CA LEU A 50 5.58 3.91 4.11
C LEU A 50 5.65 5.37 4.55
N ASN A 51 6.85 5.94 4.42
CA ASN A 51 7.13 7.35 4.71
C ASN A 51 7.86 7.97 3.53
N ASP A 52 7.66 9.27 3.32
CA ASP A 52 8.37 10.03 2.29
C ASP A 52 9.87 10.24 2.63
N PHE A 53 10.59 10.97 1.77
CA PHE A 53 12.02 11.22 1.99
C PHE A 53 12.31 11.95 3.31
N ASN A 54 11.33 12.67 3.86
CA ASN A 54 11.43 13.42 5.12
C ASN A 54 10.92 12.64 6.33
N ASN A 55 10.65 11.34 6.15
CA ASN A 55 10.10 10.45 7.18
C ASN A 55 8.70 10.89 7.66
N VAL A 56 7.93 11.55 6.78
CA VAL A 56 6.52 11.87 7.01
C VAL A 56 5.66 10.75 6.44
N ALA A 57 4.65 10.32 7.21
CA ALA A 57 3.70 9.31 6.75
C ALA A 57 3.08 9.70 5.41
N THR A 58 3.01 8.75 4.48
CA THR A 58 2.26 8.92 3.23
C THR A 58 0.75 8.85 3.48
N THR A 59 -0.05 9.06 2.43
CA THR A 59 -1.51 8.98 2.48
C THR A 59 -2.05 8.37 1.19
N GLY A 60 -3.21 7.72 1.25
CA GLY A 60 -3.93 7.25 0.06
C GLY A 60 -4.85 8.30 -0.56
N GLU A 61 -4.89 9.51 -0.01
CA GLU A 61 -5.71 10.62 -0.48
C GLU A 61 -5.25 11.15 -1.85
N ASP A 62 -6.20 11.50 -2.71
CA ASP A 62 -5.93 12.05 -4.04
C ASP A 62 -5.13 13.36 -3.93
N PRO A 63 -3.99 13.49 -4.64
CA PRO A 63 -3.20 14.71 -4.61
C PRO A 63 -3.91 15.93 -5.23
N ALA A 64 -4.96 15.71 -6.03
CA ALA A 64 -5.52 16.66 -6.96
C ALA A 64 -4.42 17.28 -7.84
N ALA A 65 -4.22 18.60 -7.79
CA ALA A 65 -3.11 19.27 -8.47
C ALA A 65 -1.88 19.48 -7.57
N GLY A 66 -1.91 18.98 -6.33
CA GLY A 66 -0.87 19.21 -5.34
C GLY A 66 0.40 18.41 -5.64
N THR A 67 1.54 19.08 -5.48
CA THR A 67 2.87 18.48 -5.63
C THR A 67 3.83 19.04 -4.61
N ILE A 68 4.88 18.28 -4.32
CA ILE A 68 6.01 18.71 -3.50
C ILE A 68 7.32 18.30 -4.16
N VAL A 69 8.37 19.11 -4.02
CA VAL A 69 9.73 18.71 -4.41
C VAL A 69 10.48 18.21 -3.19
N GLN A 70 10.94 16.96 -3.22
CA GLN A 70 11.77 16.35 -2.19
C GLN A 70 12.97 15.67 -2.84
N ASN A 71 14.17 15.89 -2.31
CA ASN A 71 15.42 15.31 -2.84
C ASN A 71 15.62 15.50 -4.37
N GLY A 72 15.07 16.57 -4.95
CA GLY A 72 15.13 16.85 -6.39
C GLY A 72 14.05 16.17 -7.24
N PHE A 73 13.15 15.39 -6.64
CA PHE A 73 12.01 14.75 -7.32
C PHE A 73 10.71 15.50 -7.02
N THR A 74 9.87 15.64 -8.04
CA THR A 74 8.48 16.10 -7.88
C THR A 74 7.60 14.91 -7.52
N LEU A 75 7.01 14.94 -6.33
CA LEU A 75 6.11 13.92 -5.79
C LEU A 75 4.67 14.45 -5.73
N PRO A 76 3.66 13.57 -5.87
CA PRO A 76 2.27 13.93 -5.64
C PRO A 76 2.06 14.22 -4.15
N GLN A 77 1.39 15.32 -3.82
CA GLN A 77 1.08 15.69 -2.43
C GLN A 77 -0.37 16.13 -2.37
N VAL A 78 -1.07 15.76 -1.29
CA VAL A 78 -2.41 16.29 -1.06
C VAL A 78 -2.38 17.82 -1.00
N GLN A 79 -3.16 18.45 -1.89
CA GLN A 79 -3.32 19.88 -1.98
C GLN A 79 -3.75 20.49 -0.63
N ALA A 80 -3.28 21.70 -0.33
CA ALA A 80 -3.71 22.45 0.85
C ALA A 80 -5.23 22.62 0.89
N GLY A 81 -5.82 22.49 2.09
CA GLY A 81 -7.26 22.61 2.31
C GLY A 81 -8.04 21.29 2.19
N PHE A 82 -7.39 20.19 1.82
CA PHE A 82 -7.96 18.84 1.81
C PHE A 82 -7.47 18.02 3.00
N GLU A 83 -8.20 16.95 3.34
CA GLU A 83 -7.79 16.02 4.37
C GLU A 83 -6.45 15.36 3.99
N GLY A 84 -5.47 15.42 4.89
CA GLY A 84 -4.16 14.86 4.62
C GLY A 84 -3.17 15.77 3.89
N ALA A 85 -3.54 17.04 3.68
CA ALA A 85 -2.69 18.08 3.13
C ALA A 85 -1.26 18.03 3.70
N GLY A 86 -0.29 18.19 2.80
CA GLY A 86 1.13 18.19 3.18
C GLY A 86 1.81 16.83 3.09
N ARG A 87 1.08 15.72 2.96
CA ARG A 87 1.66 14.37 2.85
C ARG A 87 1.70 13.91 1.40
N VAL A 88 2.72 13.10 1.09
CA VAL A 88 2.85 12.45 -0.21
C VAL A 88 1.72 11.44 -0.41
N SER A 89 1.02 11.58 -1.53
CA SER A 89 -0.07 10.68 -1.93
C SER A 89 0.50 9.42 -2.59
N LEU A 90 -0.06 8.26 -2.27
CA LEU A 90 0.26 6.99 -2.91
C LEU A 90 -1.00 6.19 -3.16
N ASP A 91 -1.29 5.93 -4.42
CA ASP A 91 -2.25 4.92 -4.85
C ASP A 91 -1.49 3.66 -5.26
N ALA A 92 -1.10 2.87 -4.26
CA ALA A 92 -0.15 1.78 -4.45
C ALA A 92 -0.76 0.59 -5.20
N GLU A 93 -0.31 0.33 -6.44
CA GLU A 93 -0.84 -0.73 -7.32
C GLU A 93 0.21 -1.83 -7.65
N ALA A 94 1.46 -1.65 -7.23
CA ALA A 94 2.52 -2.64 -7.46
C ALA A 94 3.54 -2.67 -6.32
N ILE A 95 4.18 -3.83 -6.12
CA ILE A 95 5.29 -3.99 -5.19
C ILE A 95 6.35 -4.96 -5.74
N ALA A 96 7.63 -4.63 -5.58
CA ALA A 96 8.76 -5.49 -5.94
C ALA A 96 9.86 -5.43 -4.88
N PHE A 97 10.20 -6.59 -4.28
CA PHE A 97 11.24 -6.68 -3.25
C PHE A 97 12.61 -6.98 -3.83
N ARG A 98 13.65 -6.42 -3.21
CA ARG A 98 15.05 -6.76 -3.47
C ARG A 98 15.61 -7.67 -2.37
N PRO A 99 16.68 -8.44 -2.64
CA PRO A 99 17.28 -9.34 -1.65
C PRO A 99 17.84 -8.63 -0.41
N ASP A 100 18.17 -7.35 -0.50
CA ASP A 100 18.69 -6.53 0.61
C ASP A 100 17.57 -5.96 1.52
N GLY A 101 16.31 -6.35 1.30
CA GLY A 101 15.15 -5.90 2.07
C GLY A 101 14.58 -4.56 1.64
N THR A 102 15.24 -3.87 0.71
CA THR A 102 14.71 -2.67 0.05
C THR A 102 13.66 -3.07 -0.99
N PHE A 103 12.79 -2.15 -1.39
CA PHE A 103 11.68 -2.49 -2.28
C PHE A 103 11.20 -1.29 -3.10
N TYR A 104 10.39 -1.57 -4.11
CA TYR A 104 9.73 -0.57 -4.93
C TYR A 104 8.22 -0.68 -4.78
N VAL A 105 7.54 0.46 -4.83
CA VAL A 105 6.08 0.57 -4.90
C VAL A 105 5.71 1.37 -6.14
N GLY A 106 4.78 0.85 -6.95
CA GLY A 106 4.19 1.57 -8.08
C GLY A 106 2.95 2.36 -7.66
N ASP A 107 2.76 3.55 -8.22
CA ASP A 107 1.70 4.50 -7.88
C ASP A 107 0.80 4.83 -9.09
N GLU A 108 -0.53 4.74 -8.92
CA GLU A 108 -1.50 5.06 -9.98
C GLU A 108 -1.59 6.57 -10.23
N TYR A 109 -1.50 7.43 -9.20
CA TYR A 109 -1.73 8.87 -9.36
C TYR A 109 -0.76 9.52 -10.35
N THR A 110 0.49 9.06 -10.37
CA THR A 110 1.54 9.61 -11.23
C THR A 110 2.06 8.62 -12.27
N GLY A 111 1.72 7.34 -12.16
CA GLY A 111 2.41 6.26 -12.88
C GLY A 111 3.86 6.08 -12.41
N GLY A 112 4.22 6.62 -11.24
CA GLY A 112 5.57 6.60 -10.68
C GLY A 112 5.94 5.25 -10.06
N ILE A 113 7.24 4.99 -9.94
CA ILE A 113 7.80 3.88 -9.18
C ILE A 113 8.74 4.47 -8.13
N TYR A 114 8.42 4.25 -6.86
CA TYR A 114 9.17 4.79 -5.73
C TYR A 114 9.98 3.69 -5.07
N TYR A 115 11.26 3.99 -4.82
CA TYR A 115 12.13 3.15 -4.03
C TYR A 115 11.87 3.39 -2.54
N PHE A 116 11.97 2.35 -1.73
CA PHE A 116 11.93 2.42 -0.28
C PHE A 116 13.06 1.58 0.32
N ASP A 117 13.67 2.10 1.37
CA ASP A 117 14.59 1.33 2.20
C ASP A 117 13.85 0.24 3.00
N ALA A 118 14.61 -0.63 3.68
CA ALA A 118 14.04 -1.75 4.44
C ALA A 118 13.16 -1.32 5.64
N THR A 119 13.19 -0.03 6.02
CA THR A 119 12.35 0.55 7.08
C THR A 119 11.08 1.20 6.53
N GLY A 120 10.96 1.32 5.20
CA GLY A 120 9.82 1.93 4.53
C GLY A 120 9.96 3.43 4.34
N ARG A 121 11.18 3.98 4.35
CA ARG A 121 11.43 5.37 3.96
C ARG A 121 11.82 5.44 2.49
N MET A 122 11.25 6.40 1.76
CA MET A 122 11.58 6.67 0.35
C MET A 122 13.04 7.10 0.17
#